data_AF-A0A8B8C637-F1
#
_entry.id   AF-A0A8B8C637-F1
#
_cell.length_a   1.000
_cell.length_b   1.000
_cell.length_c   1.000
_cell.angle_alpha   90.00
_cell.angle_beta   90.00
_cell.angle_gamma   90.00
#
_symmetry.space_group_name_H-M   'P 1'
#
loop_
_entity.id
_entity.type
_entity.pdbx_description
1 polymer ?
#
loop_
_entity_poly.entity_id
_entity_poly.type
_entity_poly.pdbx_seq_one_letter_code
_entity_poly.pdbx_strand_id
1 'polypeptide(L)'
;MATSKAETLDLGKEVKNVCPICFESFKTPRYLPCFHTFCHNCLSSYILSTCKSKENPVGFPCPLCRQFVPAPSSLGEPEKWTELIPINSIVQAICEQNDEFCYECRRENEEEVATDWCKSCLESLCRTCVKFHKRNAASRNHELIPVSNKGKILIENESRVLCKDHSVSLKYMCVDHEELCCAECVCTKHRKCNQVDEIEKTAENLIKAGTLEKLGQDILQHNDVLTQAKTEGEATMKYIDETSDMILEESSDMRNKLVRHIDALIEAHHNDLAQKVKEQKGRLATFVDTVTDRQLLMAQYSQTLSDTEKTSPPVLVQNYLKIKSQFKQITELGFYKPSVKLHSNASGQLSAILDKYQIDDVKVEVKSTPIWDIDLTCADMKMLCELPESGGSVTGGCFLENGDIVIADNNNKHCLYYSNEKLVRKIQLSRYPQDVICRKPPGLIILTNANSIGHIEQFDPQELKNINTQCITKNNGNVYHLAISPEFMYAACYNFILKLDNEGKTVKKFLVDQSTYSVAVNKQEEIISCTWTTSRVTVMNQSGTKLHSYSHENLKYPYSLDVNFSGCIFVAGFGSDNIHVLTPTAELLRIFEIVSPRCIKFKENSNMCIVGSINSPTKVYEFVPA
;
A
#
# COMPACT_ATOMS: atom_id res chain seq x y z
N MET A 1 26.84 17.26 45.08
CA MET A 1 27.39 18.59 45.37
C MET A 1 26.50 19.64 44.72
N ALA A 2 25.68 20.31 45.52
CA ALA A 2 25.12 21.62 45.22
C ALA A 2 24.87 22.24 46.61
N THR A 3 25.59 23.32 46.87
CA THR A 3 25.81 23.92 48.19
C THR A 3 24.57 24.58 48.76
N SER A 4 24.22 24.21 49.99
CA SER A 4 23.30 24.93 50.86
C SER A 4 23.92 26.26 51.30
N LYS A 5 23.25 27.38 51.01
CA LYS A 5 23.45 28.63 51.76
C LYS A 5 22.21 28.86 52.62
N ALA A 6 22.41 28.74 53.92
CA ALA A 6 21.53 29.32 54.91
C ALA A 6 21.66 30.84 54.80
N GLU A 7 20.57 31.53 54.48
CA GLU A 7 20.45 32.97 54.67
C GLU A 7 19.56 33.23 55.88
N THR A 8 20.17 34.00 56.78
CA THR A 8 19.71 34.56 58.04
C THR A 8 18.34 35.22 57.95
N LEU A 9 17.51 34.98 58.98
CA LEU A 9 16.27 35.70 59.29
C LEU A 9 16.57 37.20 59.51
N ASP A 10 16.23 38.03 58.53
CA ASP A 10 16.18 39.47 58.69
C ASP A 10 14.76 39.90 59.12
N LEU A 11 14.69 40.46 60.34
CA LEU A 11 13.50 41.04 60.95
C LEU A 11 13.20 42.39 60.28
N GLY A 12 12.44 42.36 59.19
CA GLY A 12 12.03 43.60 58.51
C GLY A 12 11.36 43.38 57.17
N LYS A 13 10.39 42.46 57.04
CA LYS A 13 9.63 42.35 55.79
C LYS A 13 8.56 43.42 55.70
N GLU A 14 8.81 44.42 54.86
CA GLU A 14 7.77 45.20 54.18
C GLU A 14 6.61 44.28 53.78
N VAL A 15 5.39 44.66 54.14
CA VAL A 15 4.18 43.99 53.65
C VAL A 15 4.17 44.16 52.14
N LYS A 16 4.54 43.10 51.40
CA LYS A 16 4.47 43.10 49.93
C LYS A 16 2.99 43.21 49.55
N ASN A 17 2.52 44.42 49.26
CA ASN A 17 1.17 44.73 48.81
C ASN A 17 0.89 44.27 47.36
N VAL A 18 1.58 43.22 46.90
CA VAL A 18 1.51 42.70 45.53
C VAL A 18 1.08 41.25 45.50
N CYS A 19 0.23 40.92 44.53
CA CYS A 19 -0.26 39.58 44.28
C CYS A 19 0.86 38.67 43.78
N PRO A 20 1.06 37.48 44.36
CA PRO A 20 2.11 36.56 43.93
C PRO A 20 1.92 35.93 42.54
N ILE A 21 0.74 36.08 41.93
CA ILE A 21 0.44 35.53 40.60
C ILE A 21 0.65 36.58 39.50
N CYS A 22 0.04 37.76 39.64
CA CYS A 22 0.19 38.83 38.62
C CYS A 22 1.30 39.83 38.93
N PHE A 23 1.90 39.79 40.12
CA PHE A 23 2.93 40.72 40.60
C PHE A 23 2.50 42.20 40.65
N GLU A 24 1.22 42.49 40.46
CA GLU A 24 0.61 43.82 40.61
C GLU A 24 0.04 44.02 42.02
N SER A 25 -0.39 45.24 42.35
CA SER A 25 -1.16 45.50 43.57
C SER A 25 -2.43 44.65 43.63
N PHE A 26 -2.83 44.26 44.84
CA PHE A 26 -4.00 43.38 45.00
C PHE A 26 -5.29 44.02 44.49
N LYS A 27 -5.97 43.33 43.57
CA LYS A 27 -7.29 43.66 43.04
C LYS A 27 -8.31 42.67 43.61
N THR A 28 -9.20 43.15 44.48
CA THR A 28 -10.18 42.33 45.21
C THR A 28 -9.49 41.12 45.88
N PRO A 29 -8.59 41.35 46.85
CA PRO A 29 -7.78 40.30 47.45
C PRO A 29 -8.66 39.25 48.13
N ARG A 30 -8.42 37.98 47.83
CA ARG A 30 -9.07 36.81 48.43
C ARG A 30 -8.02 36.05 49.24
N TYR A 31 -8.32 35.68 50.48
CA TYR A 31 -7.39 34.88 51.29
C TYR A 31 -7.86 33.44 51.44
N LEU A 32 -6.91 32.52 51.34
CA LEU A 32 -7.15 31.08 51.47
C LEU A 32 -7.05 30.65 52.95
N PRO A 33 -7.52 29.44 53.33
CA PRO A 33 -7.35 28.89 54.68
C PRO A 33 -5.88 28.74 55.12
N CYS A 34 -4.95 28.71 54.18
CA CYS A 34 -3.50 28.75 54.44
C CYS A 34 -2.95 30.18 54.62
N PHE A 35 -3.83 31.17 54.77
CA PHE A 35 -3.57 32.61 54.96
C PHE A 35 -2.84 33.33 53.81
N HIS A 36 -2.58 32.65 52.70
CA HIS A 36 -2.06 33.28 51.49
C HIS A 36 -3.17 34.05 50.77
N THR A 37 -2.85 35.26 50.29
CA THR A 37 -3.77 36.17 49.62
C THR A 37 -3.43 36.32 48.14
N PHE A 38 -4.45 36.38 47.28
CA PHE A 38 -4.33 36.51 45.82
C PHE A 38 -5.41 37.44 45.28
N CYS A 39 -5.19 38.05 44.11
CA CYS A 39 -6.29 38.74 43.41
C CYS A 39 -7.40 37.74 43.05
N HIS A 40 -8.66 38.19 43.09
CA HIS A 40 -9.81 37.37 42.71
C HIS A 40 -9.62 36.72 41.32
N ASN A 41 -9.34 37.52 40.28
CA ASN A 41 -9.18 36.99 38.91
C ASN A 41 -7.99 36.03 38.78
N CYS A 42 -6.89 36.28 39.48
CA CYS A 42 -5.72 35.39 39.46
C CYS A 42 -6.05 34.04 40.08
N LEU A 43 -6.79 34.06 41.19
CA LEU A 43 -7.21 32.85 41.88
C LEU A 43 -8.24 32.07 41.05
N SER A 44 -9.22 32.76 40.44
CA SER A 44 -10.22 32.16 39.56
C SER A 44 -9.59 31.43 38.37
N SER A 45 -8.72 32.10 37.62
CA SER A 45 -8.00 31.48 36.49
C SER A 45 -7.16 30.27 36.91
N TYR A 46 -6.52 30.34 38.08
CA TYR A 46 -5.74 29.23 38.61
C TYR A 46 -6.63 28.03 39.01
N ILE A 47 -7.76 28.28 39.68
CA ILE A 47 -8.72 27.24 40.05
C ILE A 47 -9.24 26.53 38.80
N LEU A 48 -9.70 27.30 37.79
CA LEU A 48 -10.22 26.76 36.54
C LEU A 48 -9.18 25.91 35.79
N SER A 49 -7.96 26.41 35.65
CA SER A 49 -6.89 25.66 34.96
C SER A 49 -6.50 24.38 35.69
N THR A 50 -6.47 24.39 37.02
CA THR A 50 -6.10 23.22 37.84
C THR A 50 -7.20 22.16 37.91
N CYS A 51 -8.46 22.57 37.73
CA CYS A 51 -9.62 21.69 37.85
C CYS A 51 -10.10 21.15 36.49
N LYS A 52 -9.72 21.77 35.36
CA LYS A 52 -10.21 21.44 34.02
C LYS A 52 -10.07 19.97 33.61
N SER A 53 -9.01 19.29 34.04
CA SER A 53 -8.72 17.89 33.69
C SER A 53 -9.16 16.88 34.74
N LYS A 54 -9.86 17.32 35.79
CA LYS A 54 -10.29 16.46 36.90
C LYS A 54 -11.79 16.26 36.84
N GLU A 55 -12.23 15.02 36.95
CA GLU A 55 -13.64 14.71 37.17
C GLU A 55 -14.03 15.09 38.60
N ASN A 56 -15.12 15.85 38.77
CA ASN A 56 -15.67 16.27 40.06
C ASN A 56 -14.61 16.85 41.03
N PRO A 57 -13.96 17.98 40.70
CA PRO A 57 -12.93 18.56 41.53
C PRO A 57 -13.47 18.92 42.93
N VAL A 58 -12.74 18.53 43.97
CA VAL A 58 -13.11 18.74 45.38
C VAL A 58 -12.33 19.87 46.08
N GLY A 59 -11.44 20.53 45.33
CA GLY A 59 -10.58 21.60 45.81
C GLY A 59 -9.37 21.81 44.92
N PHE A 60 -8.45 22.66 45.35
CA PHE A 60 -7.25 23.02 44.60
C PHE A 60 -6.05 23.26 45.53
N PRO A 61 -4.82 23.00 45.11
CA PRO A 61 -3.63 23.33 45.89
C PRO A 61 -3.35 24.83 45.85
N CYS A 62 -3.06 25.45 47.00
CA CYS A 62 -2.65 26.85 47.06
C CYS A 62 -1.50 27.14 46.07
N PRO A 63 -1.57 28.23 45.28
CA PRO A 63 -0.50 28.59 44.32
C PRO A 63 0.89 28.79 44.96
N LEU A 64 0.94 29.18 46.24
CA LEU A 64 2.18 29.46 46.95
C LEU A 64 2.72 28.26 47.75
N CYS A 65 1.94 27.74 48.70
CA CYS A 65 2.41 26.70 49.61
C CYS A 65 1.99 25.29 49.22
N ARG A 66 1.19 25.13 48.16
CA ARG A 66 0.62 23.86 47.69
C ARG A 66 -0.29 23.13 48.69
N GLN A 67 -0.57 23.71 49.86
CA GLN A 67 -1.56 23.20 50.80
C GLN A 67 -2.93 23.08 50.11
N PHE A 68 -3.59 21.94 50.28
CA PHE A 68 -4.88 21.68 49.65
C PHE A 68 -5.96 22.57 50.25
N VAL A 69 -6.69 23.27 49.38
CA VAL A 69 -7.82 24.14 49.73
C VAL A 69 -9.10 23.42 49.31
N PRO A 70 -9.96 23.00 50.26
CA PRO A 70 -11.25 22.41 49.96
C PRO A 70 -12.17 23.39 49.22
N ALA A 71 -13.09 22.85 48.41
CA ALA A 71 -14.14 23.65 47.79
C ALA A 71 -15.03 24.36 48.86
N PRO A 72 -15.41 25.64 48.67
CA PRO A 72 -16.10 26.39 49.72
C PRO A 72 -17.55 25.98 50.04
N SER A 73 -18.29 25.38 49.09
CA SER A 73 -19.66 24.89 49.36
C SER A 73 -20.20 23.90 48.31
N SER A 74 -20.15 24.22 47.00
CA SER A 74 -20.59 23.30 45.93
C SER A 74 -19.41 22.56 45.30
N LEU A 75 -19.31 21.25 45.56
CA LEU A 75 -18.37 20.37 44.87
C LEU A 75 -18.68 20.34 43.37
N GLY A 76 -17.66 20.30 42.52
CA GLY A 76 -17.83 20.15 41.07
C GLY A 76 -18.16 21.43 40.29
N GLU A 77 -18.27 22.61 40.92
CA GLU A 77 -18.51 23.89 40.24
C GLU A 77 -17.35 24.90 40.46
N PRO A 78 -16.14 24.61 39.95
CA PRO A 78 -14.94 25.42 40.19
C PRO A 78 -15.07 26.88 39.76
N GLU A 79 -15.97 27.19 38.83
CA GLU A 79 -16.29 28.54 38.36
C GLU A 79 -16.80 29.44 39.48
N LYS A 80 -17.55 28.88 40.46
CA LYS A 80 -18.18 29.66 41.54
C LYS A 80 -17.32 29.77 42.79
N TRP A 81 -16.27 28.97 42.91
CA TRP A 81 -15.49 28.87 44.16
C TRP A 81 -14.83 30.19 44.55
N THR A 82 -14.33 30.96 43.58
CA THR A 82 -13.60 32.19 43.90
C THR A 82 -14.51 33.28 44.49
N GLU A 83 -15.79 33.28 44.12
CA GLU A 83 -16.78 34.23 44.66
C GLU A 83 -17.05 33.97 46.14
N LEU A 84 -17.04 32.69 46.54
CA LEU A 84 -17.32 32.20 47.88
C LEU A 84 -16.12 32.32 48.83
N ILE A 85 -14.90 32.47 48.31
CA ILE A 85 -13.70 32.68 49.13
C ILE A 85 -13.74 34.09 49.73
N PRO A 86 -13.53 34.25 51.06
CA PRO A 86 -13.60 35.57 51.70
C PRO A 86 -12.63 36.59 51.10
N ILE A 87 -13.08 37.85 51.03
CA ILE A 87 -12.24 38.99 50.70
C ILE A 87 -11.35 39.31 51.91
N ASN A 88 -10.05 39.52 51.66
CA ASN A 88 -9.14 40.03 52.68
C ASN A 88 -9.32 41.55 52.80
N SER A 89 -10.30 41.96 53.61
CA SER A 89 -10.64 43.37 53.83
C SER A 89 -9.47 44.21 54.36
N ILE A 90 -8.52 43.57 55.07
CA ILE A 90 -7.31 44.24 55.57
C ILE A 90 -6.38 44.59 54.42
N VAL A 91 -6.05 43.60 53.57
CA VAL A 91 -5.20 43.83 52.39
C VAL A 91 -5.88 44.78 51.41
N GLN A 92 -7.20 44.71 51.28
CA GLN A 92 -7.97 45.65 50.46
C GLN A 92 -7.83 47.08 50.98
N ALA A 93 -8.03 47.32 52.29
CA ALA A 93 -7.88 48.64 52.89
C ALA A 93 -6.44 49.18 52.86
N ILE A 94 -5.42 48.31 52.92
CA ILE A 94 -4.01 48.71 52.79
C ILE A 94 -3.68 49.11 51.35
N CYS A 95 -4.27 48.44 50.36
CA CYS A 95 -4.07 48.75 48.94
C CYS A 95 -4.88 49.97 48.48
N GLU A 96 -6.02 50.25 49.12
CA GLU A 96 -6.83 51.44 48.93
C GLU A 96 -6.35 52.56 49.87
N GLN A 97 -5.19 53.19 49.55
CA GLN A 97 -4.78 54.40 50.27
C GLN A 97 -5.73 55.57 49.98
N ASN A 98 -6.70 55.78 50.86
CA ASN A 98 -7.40 57.06 51.03
C ASN A 98 -7.19 57.50 52.49
N ASP A 99 -6.84 58.76 52.71
CA ASP A 99 -6.71 59.33 54.06
C ASP A 99 -7.99 59.03 54.87
N GLU A 100 -7.85 58.30 55.99
CA GLU A 100 -9.01 57.97 56.83
C GLU A 100 -9.50 59.25 57.52
N PHE A 101 -10.65 59.79 57.10
CA PHE A 101 -11.28 60.94 57.74
C PHE A 101 -12.11 60.55 58.97
N CYS A 102 -12.18 61.46 59.94
CA CYS A 102 -12.95 61.37 61.16
C CYS A 102 -14.45 61.16 60.88
N TYR A 103 -15.02 60.13 61.51
CA TYR A 103 -16.41 59.74 61.33
C TYR A 103 -17.39 60.84 61.75
N GLU A 104 -17.19 61.44 62.92
CA GLU A 104 -18.12 62.44 63.45
C GLU A 104 -18.03 63.79 62.72
N CYS A 105 -16.82 64.22 62.32
CA CYS A 105 -16.64 65.42 61.49
C CYS A 105 -17.30 65.27 60.11
N ARG A 106 -17.25 64.06 59.55
CA ARG A 106 -17.88 63.77 58.25
C ARG A 106 -19.40 63.94 58.27
N ARG A 107 -20.05 63.79 59.43
CA ARG A 107 -21.51 64.00 59.56
C ARG A 107 -21.91 65.47 59.41
N GLU A 108 -20.99 66.38 59.65
CA GLU A 108 -21.12 67.83 59.45
C GLU A 108 -20.44 68.29 58.15
N ASN A 109 -20.13 67.37 57.22
CA ASN A 109 -19.38 67.60 55.98
C ASN A 109 -17.96 68.18 56.16
N GLU A 110 -17.30 67.90 57.28
CA GLU A 110 -15.90 68.28 57.52
C GLU A 110 -14.95 67.10 57.23
N GLU A 111 -13.86 67.36 56.49
CA GLU A 111 -12.85 66.36 56.08
C GLU A 111 -11.60 66.40 56.98
N GLU A 112 -11.79 66.22 58.28
CA GLU A 112 -10.69 66.16 59.25
C GLU A 112 -10.04 64.77 59.28
N VAL A 113 -8.72 64.68 59.16
CA VAL A 113 -7.99 63.40 59.17
C VAL A 113 -8.10 62.76 60.56
N ALA A 114 -8.45 61.47 60.59
CA ALA A 114 -8.54 60.70 61.82
C ALA A 114 -7.14 60.36 62.37
N THR A 115 -6.98 60.46 63.68
CA THR A 115 -5.72 60.15 64.37
C THR A 115 -5.80 58.86 65.17
N ASP A 116 -6.97 58.58 65.74
CA ASP A 116 -7.21 57.43 66.61
C ASP A 116 -8.49 56.71 66.17
N TRP A 117 -8.54 55.40 66.39
CA TRP A 117 -9.66 54.53 66.13
C TRP A 117 -10.17 53.95 67.46
N CYS A 118 -11.49 53.96 67.64
CA CYS A 118 -12.12 53.43 68.85
C CYS A 118 -12.51 51.96 68.66
N LYS A 119 -11.96 51.06 69.49
CA LYS A 119 -12.24 49.61 69.40
C LYS A 119 -13.71 49.26 69.69
N SER A 120 -14.34 50.04 70.56
CA SER A 120 -15.70 49.77 71.03
C SER A 120 -16.77 50.35 70.10
N CYS A 121 -16.50 51.51 69.47
CA CYS A 121 -17.41 52.15 68.51
C CYS A 121 -17.13 51.74 67.05
N LEU A 122 -15.95 51.18 66.78
CA LEU A 122 -15.44 50.86 65.44
C LEU A 122 -15.28 52.07 64.52
N GLU A 123 -15.19 53.27 65.08
CA GLU A 123 -15.13 54.55 64.36
C GLU A 123 -13.73 55.19 64.43
N SER A 124 -13.29 55.79 63.32
CA SER A 124 -12.05 56.59 63.24
C SER A 124 -12.37 58.03 63.64
N LEU A 125 -11.58 58.62 64.53
CA LEU A 125 -11.81 59.92 65.15
C LEU A 125 -10.60 60.84 64.97
N CYS A 126 -10.84 62.11 64.64
CA CYS A 126 -9.80 63.14 64.68
C CYS A 126 -9.42 63.46 66.13
N ARG A 127 -8.30 64.15 66.30
CA ARG A 127 -7.76 64.53 67.62
C ARG A 127 -8.77 65.31 68.48
N THR A 128 -9.67 66.07 67.86
CA THR A 128 -10.72 66.83 68.56
C THR A 128 -11.82 65.89 69.05
N CYS A 129 -12.37 65.04 68.17
CA CYS A 129 -13.40 64.07 68.53
C CYS A 129 -12.92 63.07 69.58
N VAL A 130 -11.65 62.65 69.55
CA VAL A 130 -11.04 61.82 70.60
C VAL A 130 -11.14 62.45 71.99
N LYS A 131 -10.91 63.77 72.10
CA LYS A 131 -11.01 64.47 73.39
C LYS A 131 -12.45 64.47 73.92
N PHE A 132 -13.43 64.67 73.03
CA PHE A 132 -14.85 64.59 73.40
C PHE A 132 -15.25 63.17 73.76
N HIS A 133 -14.77 62.18 73.00
CA HIS A 133 -15.01 60.77 73.25
C HIS A 133 -14.53 60.34 74.63
N LYS A 134 -13.36 60.80 75.06
CA LYS A 134 -12.83 60.52 76.40
C LYS A 134 -13.56 61.27 77.53
N ARG A 135 -14.26 62.37 77.23
CA ARG A 135 -15.01 63.18 78.22
C ARG A 135 -16.45 62.72 78.39
N ASN A 136 -17.04 62.08 77.39
CA ASN A 136 -18.42 61.59 77.45
C ASN A 136 -18.53 60.39 78.40
N ALA A 137 -19.51 60.40 79.30
CA ALA A 137 -19.72 59.33 80.27
C ALA A 137 -19.98 57.95 79.61
N ALA A 138 -20.58 57.93 78.42
CA ALA A 138 -20.87 56.70 77.69
C ALA A 138 -19.62 56.08 77.02
N SER A 139 -18.64 56.89 76.61
CA SER A 139 -17.49 56.43 75.82
C SER A 139 -16.11 56.65 76.47
N ARG A 140 -16.06 57.22 77.70
CA ARG A 140 -14.81 57.48 78.45
C ARG A 140 -13.92 56.26 78.68
N ASN A 141 -14.51 55.07 78.76
CA ASN A 141 -13.80 53.82 79.02
C ASN A 141 -13.51 53.03 77.73
N HIS A 142 -13.86 53.57 76.56
CA HIS A 142 -13.58 52.92 75.29
C HIS A 142 -12.09 52.96 74.98
N GLU A 143 -11.54 51.85 74.50
CA GLU A 143 -10.13 51.77 74.13
C GLU A 143 -9.92 52.44 72.77
N LEU A 144 -8.96 53.36 72.72
CA LEU A 144 -8.58 54.13 71.54
C LEU A 144 -7.14 53.76 71.16
N ILE A 145 -6.93 53.46 69.90
CA ILE A 145 -5.62 53.10 69.35
C ILE A 145 -5.31 53.97 68.12
N PRO A 146 -4.04 54.29 67.84
CA PRO A 146 -3.71 55.04 66.62
C PRO A 146 -4.29 54.36 65.37
N VAL A 147 -4.79 55.15 64.41
CA VAL A 147 -5.32 54.60 63.14
C VAL A 147 -4.28 53.71 62.43
N SER A 148 -2.99 54.06 62.54
CA SER A 148 -1.87 53.25 62.05
C SER A 148 -1.76 51.84 62.68
N ASN A 149 -2.36 51.63 63.85
CA ASN A 149 -2.40 50.35 64.56
C ASN A 149 -3.74 49.61 64.38
N LYS A 150 -4.69 50.16 63.61
CA LYS A 150 -5.99 49.51 63.31
C LYS A 150 -5.82 48.10 62.75
N GLY A 151 -4.80 47.88 61.92
CA GLY A 151 -4.47 46.57 61.33
C GLY A 151 -3.86 45.54 62.28
N LYS A 152 -3.36 45.92 63.46
CA LYS A 152 -2.66 45.00 64.39
C LYS A 152 -3.57 44.29 65.40
N ILE A 153 -4.81 44.75 65.58
CA ILE A 153 -5.67 44.35 66.71
C ILE A 153 -6.70 43.29 66.33
N LEU A 154 -7.08 43.22 65.04
CA LEU A 154 -8.08 42.26 64.57
C LEU A 154 -7.55 40.83 64.40
N ILE A 155 -6.23 40.63 64.40
CA ILE A 155 -5.59 39.31 64.25
C ILE A 155 -5.84 38.41 65.48
N GLU A 156 -6.16 38.98 66.65
CA GLU A 156 -6.48 38.20 67.86
C GLU A 156 -7.93 37.68 67.92
N ASN A 157 -8.81 38.04 66.97
CA ASN A 157 -10.26 37.80 67.11
C ASN A 157 -10.84 36.64 66.27
N GLU A 158 -10.00 35.83 65.61
CA GLU A 158 -10.44 34.73 64.71
C GLU A 158 -11.02 33.47 65.41
N SER A 159 -11.27 33.50 66.72
CA SER A 159 -11.91 32.37 67.42
C SER A 159 -13.39 32.58 67.78
N ARG A 160 -14.01 33.72 67.43
CA ARG A 160 -15.42 33.98 67.79
C ARG A 160 -16.34 33.67 66.61
N VAL A 161 -17.05 32.54 66.69
CA VAL A 161 -18.14 32.23 65.75
C VAL A 161 -19.33 33.14 66.09
N LEU A 162 -19.62 34.09 65.20
CA LEU A 162 -20.72 35.04 65.34
C LEU A 162 -21.88 34.68 64.40
N CYS A 163 -23.08 35.08 64.80
CA CYS A 163 -24.27 34.96 63.97
C CYS A 163 -24.14 35.80 62.70
N LYS A 164 -24.37 35.19 61.53
CA LYS A 164 -24.29 35.85 60.22
C LYS A 164 -25.27 37.03 60.08
N ASP A 165 -26.43 36.96 60.74
CA ASP A 165 -27.49 37.98 60.62
C ASP A 165 -27.39 39.08 61.69
N HIS A 166 -26.91 38.72 62.89
CA HIS A 166 -27.04 39.58 64.07
C HIS A 166 -25.68 39.95 64.71
N SER A 167 -24.57 39.41 64.19
CA SER A 167 -23.19 39.68 64.65
C SER A 167 -22.95 39.46 66.16
N VAL A 168 -23.77 38.61 66.79
CA VAL A 168 -23.68 38.22 68.21
C VAL A 168 -23.19 36.79 68.37
N SER A 169 -22.77 36.40 69.59
CA SER A 169 -22.30 35.03 69.85
C SER A 169 -23.40 33.99 69.64
N LEU A 170 -23.01 32.87 69.02
CA LEU A 170 -23.87 31.71 68.82
C LEU A 170 -23.94 30.89 70.12
N LYS A 171 -25.14 30.46 70.49
CA LYS A 171 -25.39 29.68 71.73
C LYS A 171 -26.18 28.41 71.50
N TYR A 172 -26.90 28.32 70.39
CA TYR A 172 -27.80 27.22 70.09
C TYR A 172 -27.46 26.59 68.73
N MET A 173 -27.87 25.35 68.51
CA MET A 173 -27.82 24.64 67.23
C MET A 173 -29.24 24.18 66.89
N CYS A 174 -29.73 24.54 65.71
CA CYS A 174 -30.97 24.00 65.18
C CYS A 174 -30.68 22.64 64.55
N VAL A 175 -31.20 21.56 65.11
CA VAL A 175 -30.95 20.20 64.61
C VAL A 175 -31.64 19.97 63.27
N ASP A 176 -32.85 20.51 63.07
CA ASP A 176 -33.59 20.33 61.82
C ASP A 176 -32.91 20.95 60.59
N HIS A 177 -32.05 21.96 60.80
CA HIS A 177 -31.35 22.69 59.75
C HIS A 177 -29.83 22.46 59.78
N GLU A 178 -29.32 21.77 60.81
CA GLU A 178 -27.89 21.56 61.06
C GLU A 178 -27.07 22.88 61.10
N GLU A 179 -27.65 23.94 61.67
CA GLU A 179 -27.07 25.30 61.69
C GLU A 179 -26.92 25.86 63.11
N LEU A 180 -25.81 26.56 63.35
CA LEU A 180 -25.58 27.31 64.59
C LEU A 180 -26.36 28.63 64.58
N CYS A 181 -27.07 28.93 65.68
CA CYS A 181 -27.95 30.09 65.78
C CYS A 181 -27.77 30.87 67.11
N CYS A 182 -28.06 32.18 67.07
CA CYS A 182 -28.17 33.01 68.27
C CYS A 182 -29.61 32.99 68.80
N ALA A 183 -29.82 33.52 70.01
CA ALA A 183 -31.15 33.57 70.63
C ALA A 183 -32.23 34.25 69.74
N GLU A 184 -31.84 35.27 68.97
CA GLU A 184 -32.74 35.97 68.06
C GLU A 184 -33.14 35.09 66.86
N CYS A 185 -32.19 34.35 66.27
CA CYS A 185 -32.47 33.37 65.22
C CYS A 185 -33.43 32.27 65.69
N VAL A 186 -33.30 31.81 66.94
CA VAL A 186 -34.23 30.82 67.54
C VAL A 186 -35.66 31.36 67.54
N CYS A 187 -35.85 32.61 67.93
CA CYS A 187 -37.17 33.25 68.03
C CYS A 187 -37.77 33.66 66.68
N THR A 188 -36.95 33.87 65.66
CA THR A 188 -37.36 34.43 64.36
C THR A 188 -37.39 33.36 63.27
N LYS A 189 -36.22 32.81 62.92
CA LYS A 189 -36.04 31.87 61.80
C LYS A 189 -36.33 30.43 62.18
N HIS A 190 -35.96 30.01 63.39
CA HIS A 190 -36.11 28.62 63.83
C HIS A 190 -37.29 28.39 64.79
N ARG A 191 -38.24 29.34 64.85
CA ARG A 191 -39.39 29.26 65.76
C ARG A 191 -40.29 28.04 65.51
N LYS A 192 -40.31 27.54 64.27
CA LYS A 192 -41.10 26.39 63.84
C LYS A 192 -40.29 25.09 63.76
N CYS A 193 -39.02 25.13 64.16
CA CYS A 193 -38.18 23.95 64.22
C CYS A 193 -38.58 23.09 65.42
N ASN A 194 -38.49 21.79 65.25
CA ASN A 194 -38.81 20.78 66.25
C ASN A 194 -37.73 20.69 67.32
N GLN A 195 -36.46 20.88 66.95
CA GLN A 195 -35.35 20.69 67.89
C GLN A 195 -34.27 21.76 67.73
N VAL A 196 -34.04 22.49 68.83
CA VAL A 196 -32.97 23.47 68.99
C VAL A 196 -32.28 23.18 70.33
N ASP A 197 -31.00 22.82 70.27
CA ASP A 197 -30.20 22.42 71.43
C ASP A 197 -29.14 23.47 71.75
N GLU A 198 -28.68 23.52 73.00
CA GLU A 198 -27.51 24.32 73.38
C GLU A 198 -26.24 23.73 72.77
N ILE A 199 -25.36 24.59 72.24
CA ILE A 199 -24.12 24.17 71.57
C ILE A 199 -23.22 23.38 72.52
N GLU A 200 -23.09 23.82 73.78
CA GLU A 200 -22.24 23.16 74.78
C GLU A 200 -22.72 21.73 75.05
N LYS A 201 -24.03 21.54 75.25
CA LYS A 201 -24.63 20.22 75.45
C LYS A 201 -24.51 19.33 74.22
N THR A 202 -24.68 19.91 73.03
CA THR A 202 -24.50 19.20 71.75
C THR A 202 -23.06 18.71 71.61
N ALA A 203 -22.08 19.58 71.89
CA ALA A 203 -20.67 19.22 71.84
C ALA A 203 -20.33 18.10 72.84
N GLU A 204 -20.83 18.17 74.07
CA GLU A 204 -20.68 17.08 75.04
C GLU A 204 -21.28 15.76 74.55
N ASN A 205 -22.47 15.81 73.94
CA ASN A 205 -23.12 14.61 73.41
C ASN A 205 -22.35 14.01 72.24
N LEU A 206 -21.80 14.83 71.33
CA LEU A 206 -20.96 14.37 70.22
C LEU A 206 -19.71 13.64 70.71
N ILE A 207 -19.10 14.12 71.80
CA ILE A 207 -17.95 13.48 72.44
C ILE A 207 -18.37 12.20 73.16
N LYS A 208 -19.40 12.24 74.03
CA LYS A 208 -19.83 11.08 74.83
C LYS A 208 -20.38 9.93 73.98
N ALA A 209 -21.07 10.24 72.87
CA ALA A 209 -21.61 9.26 71.95
C ALA A 209 -20.56 8.67 71.00
N GLY A 210 -19.33 9.20 71.02
CA GLY A 210 -18.24 8.82 70.13
C GLY A 210 -18.50 9.09 68.65
N THR A 211 -19.41 10.03 68.34
CA THR A 211 -19.78 10.38 66.97
C THR A 211 -18.60 10.93 66.19
N LEU A 212 -17.71 11.68 66.86
CA LEU A 212 -16.48 12.21 66.26
C LEU A 212 -15.48 11.10 65.90
N GLU A 213 -15.29 10.11 66.78
CA GLU A 213 -14.40 8.98 66.47
C GLU A 213 -14.97 8.12 65.34
N LYS A 214 -16.28 7.89 65.33
CA LYS A 214 -16.95 7.14 64.26
C LYS A 214 -16.79 7.83 62.91
N LEU A 215 -17.05 9.13 62.83
CA LEU A 215 -16.84 9.91 61.61
C LEU A 215 -15.35 9.91 61.19
N GLY A 216 -14.44 10.00 62.15
CA GLY A 216 -13.00 9.87 61.89
C GLY A 216 -12.61 8.51 61.30
N GLN A 217 -13.19 7.42 61.80
CA GLN A 217 -12.99 6.07 61.25
C GLN A 217 -13.57 5.94 59.84
N ASP A 218 -14.79 6.45 59.60
CA ASP A 218 -15.42 6.44 58.28
C ASP A 218 -14.56 7.22 57.25
N ILE A 219 -13.98 8.36 57.65
CA ILE A 219 -13.06 9.14 56.82
C ILE A 219 -11.78 8.35 56.51
N LEU A 220 -11.18 7.70 57.52
CA LEU A 220 -9.98 6.88 57.33
C LEU A 220 -10.24 5.70 56.39
N GLN A 221 -11.36 5.00 56.60
CA GLN A 221 -11.76 3.89 55.73
C GLN A 221 -11.98 4.35 54.29
N HIS A 222 -12.60 5.52 54.09
CA HIS A 222 -12.77 6.07 52.75
C HIS A 222 -11.43 6.49 52.13
N ASN A 223 -10.51 7.04 52.92
CA ASN A 223 -9.17 7.38 52.46
C ASN A 223 -8.36 6.14 52.04
N ASP A 224 -8.55 5.00 52.71
CA ASP A 224 -7.92 3.73 52.32
C ASP A 224 -8.43 3.27 50.94
N VAL A 225 -9.74 3.37 50.69
CA VAL A 225 -10.32 3.10 49.37
C VAL A 225 -9.73 4.02 48.29
N LEU A 226 -9.60 5.32 48.57
CA LEU A 226 -9.00 6.28 47.65
C LEU A 226 -7.51 5.98 47.39
N THR A 227 -6.78 5.57 48.42
CA THR A 227 -5.37 5.18 48.32
C THR A 227 -5.23 3.93 47.45
N GLN A 228 -6.08 2.93 47.67
CA GLN A 228 -6.12 1.71 46.86
C GLN A 228 -6.42 2.04 45.39
N ALA A 229 -7.49 2.79 45.12
CA ALA A 229 -7.87 3.18 43.76
C ALA A 229 -6.75 3.96 43.04
N LYS A 230 -6.04 4.84 43.76
CA LYS A 230 -4.86 5.54 43.22
C LYS A 230 -3.76 4.55 42.83
N THR A 231 -3.39 3.63 43.73
CA THR A 231 -2.33 2.65 43.47
C THR A 231 -2.68 1.69 42.33
N GLU A 232 -3.94 1.27 42.21
CA GLU A 232 -4.44 0.45 41.12
C GLU A 232 -4.38 1.20 39.78
N GLY A 233 -4.75 2.49 39.78
CA GLY A 233 -4.61 3.36 38.60
C GLY A 233 -3.15 3.52 38.16
N GLU A 234 -2.24 3.80 39.09
CA GLU A 234 -0.79 3.92 38.83
C GLU A 234 -0.20 2.60 38.31
N ALA A 235 -0.57 1.46 38.89
CA ALA A 235 -0.14 0.14 38.42
C ALA A 235 -0.69 -0.19 37.02
N THR A 236 -1.94 0.18 36.75
CA THR A 236 -2.57 -0.02 35.43
C THR A 236 -1.88 0.81 34.36
N MET A 237 -1.54 2.08 34.64
CA MET A 237 -0.76 2.91 33.71
C MET A 237 0.59 2.27 33.39
N LYS A 238 1.32 1.80 34.40
CA LYS A 238 2.58 1.11 34.20
C LYS A 238 2.43 -0.16 33.36
N TYR A 239 1.40 -0.96 33.60
CA TYR A 239 1.11 -2.16 32.81
C TYR A 239 0.79 -1.83 31.35
N ILE A 240 0.06 -0.73 31.10
CA ILE A 240 -0.22 -0.25 29.74
C ILE A 240 1.09 0.14 29.04
N ASP A 241 1.98 0.88 29.71
CA ASP A 241 3.27 1.28 29.14
C ASP A 241 4.13 0.05 28.80
N GLU A 242 4.29 -0.90 29.73
CA GLU A 242 5.05 -2.13 29.52
C GLU A 242 4.46 -3.01 28.40
N THR A 243 3.13 -3.11 28.34
CA THR A 243 2.45 -3.87 27.28
C THR A 243 2.61 -3.20 25.92
N SER A 244 2.54 -1.87 25.88
CA SER A 244 2.76 -1.08 24.66
C SER A 244 4.17 -1.32 24.12
N ASP A 245 5.19 -1.24 24.97
CA ASP A 245 6.59 -1.50 24.60
C ASP A 245 6.78 -2.93 24.07
N MET A 246 6.19 -3.92 24.73
CA MET A 246 6.23 -5.32 24.28
C MET A 246 5.60 -5.50 22.89
N ILE A 247 4.43 -4.91 22.63
CA ILE A 247 3.76 -4.99 21.32
C ILE A 247 4.61 -4.31 20.24
N LEU A 248 5.27 -3.19 20.54
CA LEU A 248 6.18 -2.50 19.62
C LEU A 248 7.40 -3.37 19.27
N GLU A 249 7.95 -4.09 20.24
CA GLU A 249 9.07 -5.00 20.05
C GLU A 249 8.66 -6.22 19.19
N GLU A 250 7.53 -6.85 19.48
CA GLU A 250 6.99 -7.98 18.70
C GLU A 250 6.73 -7.59 17.23
N SER A 251 6.13 -6.42 17.01
CA SER A 251 5.89 -5.88 15.67
C SER A 251 7.21 -5.64 14.92
N SER A 252 8.22 -5.11 15.62
CA SER A 252 9.55 -4.87 15.06
C SER A 252 10.28 -6.18 14.71
N ASP A 253 10.20 -7.20 15.57
CA ASP A 253 10.78 -8.53 15.32
C ASP A 253 10.11 -9.21 14.12
N MET A 254 8.78 -9.14 14.02
CA MET A 254 8.03 -9.67 12.87
C MET A 254 8.47 -9.00 11.56
N ARG A 255 8.57 -7.65 11.55
CA ARG A 255 9.09 -6.91 10.39
C ARG A 255 10.49 -7.38 10.01
N ASN A 256 11.40 -7.49 10.98
CA ASN A 256 12.78 -7.89 10.72
C ASN A 256 12.88 -9.31 10.14
N LYS A 257 12.04 -10.25 10.60
CA LYS A 257 11.96 -11.60 10.04
C LYS A 257 11.48 -11.60 8.59
N LEU A 258 10.46 -10.80 8.27
CA LEU A 258 9.93 -10.66 6.91
C LEU A 258 10.99 -10.08 5.96
N VAL A 259 11.67 -9.00 6.36
CA VAL A 259 12.74 -8.38 5.55
C VAL A 259 13.85 -9.39 5.25
N ARG A 260 14.35 -10.11 6.26
CA ARG A 260 15.39 -11.14 6.06
C ARG A 260 14.95 -12.24 5.08
N HIS A 261 13.69 -12.65 5.13
CA HIS A 261 13.18 -13.67 4.22
C HIS A 261 13.10 -13.16 2.78
N ILE A 262 12.64 -11.93 2.58
CA ILE A 262 12.61 -11.28 1.27
C ILE A 262 14.02 -11.12 0.70
N ASP A 263 14.97 -10.64 1.51
CA ASP A 263 16.38 -10.49 1.09
C ASP A 263 16.99 -11.83 0.66
N ALA A 264 16.73 -12.90 1.41
CA ALA A 264 17.22 -14.24 1.07
C ALA A 264 16.64 -14.75 -0.27
N LEU A 265 15.36 -14.45 -0.56
CA LEU A 265 14.73 -14.81 -1.83
C LEU A 265 15.33 -14.01 -3.01
N ILE A 266 15.58 -12.72 -2.81
CA ILE A 266 16.22 -11.85 -3.81
C ILE A 266 17.64 -12.37 -4.11
N GLU A 267 18.42 -12.70 -3.09
CA GLU A 267 19.76 -13.26 -3.27
C GLU A 267 19.77 -14.61 -3.99
N ALA A 268 18.83 -15.51 -3.65
CA ALA A 268 18.69 -16.78 -4.37
C ALA A 268 18.36 -16.55 -5.86
N HIS A 269 17.51 -15.57 -6.15
CA HIS A 269 17.17 -15.18 -7.52
C HIS A 269 18.37 -14.61 -8.29
N HIS A 270 19.13 -13.69 -7.69
CA HIS A 270 20.31 -13.12 -8.32
C HIS A 270 21.34 -14.20 -8.68
N ASN A 271 21.52 -15.18 -7.79
CA ASN A 271 22.43 -16.31 -8.03
C ASN A 271 21.95 -17.22 -9.18
N ASP A 272 20.65 -17.57 -9.23
CA ASP A 272 20.07 -18.35 -10.34
C ASP A 272 20.23 -17.62 -11.69
N LEU A 273 19.92 -16.32 -11.73
CA LEU A 273 20.08 -15.52 -12.94
C LEU A 273 21.53 -15.45 -13.39
N ALA A 274 22.47 -15.21 -12.46
CA ALA A 274 23.89 -15.16 -12.76
C ALA A 274 24.40 -16.49 -13.35
N GLN A 275 23.94 -17.62 -12.80
CA GLN A 275 24.29 -18.95 -13.33
C GLN A 275 23.74 -19.15 -14.75
N LYS A 276 22.46 -18.86 -14.98
CA LYS A 276 21.84 -18.98 -16.32
C LYS A 276 22.52 -18.09 -17.35
N VAL A 277 22.86 -16.86 -16.99
CA VAL A 277 23.62 -15.95 -17.86
C VAL A 277 24.99 -16.54 -18.19
N LYS A 278 25.70 -17.09 -17.20
CA LYS A 278 27.01 -17.71 -17.41
C LYS A 278 26.92 -18.91 -18.36
N GLU A 279 25.93 -19.77 -18.20
CA GLU A 279 25.69 -20.93 -19.07
C GLU A 279 25.36 -20.50 -20.51
N GLN A 280 24.45 -19.53 -20.70
CA GLN A 280 24.12 -19.04 -22.04
C GLN A 280 25.31 -18.33 -22.72
N LYS A 281 26.08 -17.52 -21.97
CA LYS A 281 27.31 -16.90 -22.48
C LYS A 281 28.33 -17.96 -22.88
N GLY A 282 28.48 -19.03 -22.10
CA GLY A 282 29.37 -20.15 -22.43
C GLY A 282 28.97 -20.84 -23.74
N ARG A 283 27.68 -21.16 -23.91
CA ARG A 283 27.16 -21.75 -25.16
C ARG A 283 27.37 -20.84 -26.37
N LEU A 284 27.17 -19.54 -26.20
CA LEU A 284 27.37 -18.57 -27.27
C LEU A 284 28.85 -18.40 -27.62
N ALA A 285 29.74 -18.40 -26.63
CA ALA A 285 31.19 -18.37 -26.86
C ALA A 285 31.64 -19.58 -27.69
N THR A 286 31.23 -20.80 -27.31
CA THR A 286 31.53 -22.01 -28.10
C THR A 286 30.98 -21.93 -29.52
N PHE A 287 29.78 -21.36 -29.71
CA PHE A 287 29.23 -21.14 -31.03
C PHE A 287 30.09 -20.16 -31.85
N VAL A 288 30.47 -19.02 -31.27
CA VAL A 288 31.34 -18.03 -31.92
C VAL A 288 32.66 -18.68 -32.32
N ASP A 289 33.31 -19.41 -31.41
CA ASP A 289 34.56 -20.12 -31.69
C ASP A 289 34.40 -21.10 -32.85
N THR A 290 33.32 -21.90 -32.84
CA THR A 290 33.04 -22.86 -33.93
C THR A 290 32.84 -22.15 -35.27
N VAL A 291 32.12 -21.02 -35.31
CA VAL A 291 31.92 -20.23 -36.53
C VAL A 291 33.24 -19.65 -37.01
N THR A 292 34.07 -19.13 -36.11
CA THR A 292 35.41 -18.62 -36.42
C THR A 292 36.31 -19.70 -37.02
N ASP A 293 36.33 -20.91 -36.43
CA ASP A 293 37.10 -22.04 -36.96
C ASP A 293 36.64 -22.43 -38.37
N ARG A 294 35.31 -22.53 -38.59
CA ARG A 294 34.78 -22.86 -39.91
C ARG A 294 35.07 -21.75 -40.92
N GLN A 295 35.00 -20.47 -40.52
CA GLN A 295 35.35 -19.34 -41.38
C GLN A 295 36.83 -19.38 -41.79
N LEU A 296 37.74 -19.68 -40.87
CA LEU A 296 39.16 -19.83 -41.15
C LEU A 296 39.41 -20.97 -42.14
N LEU A 297 38.74 -22.11 -41.95
CA LEU A 297 38.83 -23.25 -42.86
C LEU A 297 38.29 -22.91 -44.26
N MET A 298 37.18 -22.19 -44.36
CA MET A 298 36.65 -21.73 -45.66
C MET A 298 37.64 -20.80 -46.38
N ALA A 299 38.28 -19.89 -45.64
CA ALA A 299 39.32 -19.02 -46.20
C ALA A 299 40.53 -19.84 -46.71
N GLN A 300 40.96 -20.85 -45.96
CA GLN A 300 42.01 -21.77 -46.40
C GLN A 300 41.63 -22.56 -47.65
N TYR A 301 40.39 -23.05 -47.75
CA TYR A 301 39.90 -23.74 -48.94
C TYR A 301 39.91 -22.85 -50.17
N SER A 302 39.42 -21.61 -50.06
CA SER A 302 39.46 -20.63 -51.16
C SER A 302 40.90 -20.33 -51.60
N GLN A 303 41.81 -20.13 -50.65
CA GLN A 303 43.23 -19.89 -50.96
C GLN A 303 43.87 -21.10 -51.65
N THR A 304 43.66 -22.30 -51.10
CA THR A 304 44.22 -23.55 -51.63
C THR A 304 43.71 -23.83 -53.05
N LEU A 305 42.44 -23.58 -53.33
CA LEU A 305 41.88 -23.71 -54.69
C LEU A 305 42.55 -22.74 -55.66
N SER A 306 42.74 -21.48 -55.25
CA SER A 306 43.41 -20.44 -56.06
C SER A 306 44.87 -20.78 -56.38
N ASP A 307 45.59 -21.36 -55.42
CA ASP A 307 46.99 -21.78 -55.62
C ASP A 307 47.07 -23.07 -56.46
N THR A 308 46.10 -23.97 -56.29
CA THR A 308 46.01 -25.25 -57.00
C THR A 308 45.73 -25.09 -58.50
N GLU A 309 45.04 -24.03 -58.93
CA GLU A 309 44.84 -23.71 -60.35
C GLU A 309 46.14 -23.61 -61.16
N LYS A 310 47.26 -23.29 -60.49
CA LYS A 310 48.59 -23.14 -61.10
C LYS A 310 49.41 -24.44 -61.10
N THR A 311 48.86 -25.54 -60.57
CA THR A 311 49.57 -26.82 -60.42
C THR A 311 49.32 -27.78 -61.58
N SER A 312 50.00 -28.94 -61.59
CA SER A 312 49.82 -29.93 -62.65
C SER A 312 48.41 -30.57 -62.58
N PRO A 313 47.83 -31.00 -63.72
CA PRO A 313 46.45 -31.50 -63.78
C PRO A 313 46.09 -32.61 -62.75
N PRO A 314 46.97 -33.60 -62.45
CA PRO A 314 46.67 -34.61 -61.45
C PRO A 314 46.53 -34.03 -60.03
N VAL A 315 47.40 -33.08 -59.67
CA VAL A 315 47.38 -32.41 -58.36
C VAL A 315 46.16 -31.52 -58.22
N LEU A 316 45.79 -30.83 -59.30
CA LEU A 316 44.59 -29.99 -59.37
C LEU A 316 43.33 -30.79 -59.06
N VAL A 317 43.12 -31.89 -59.80
CA VAL A 317 41.92 -32.72 -59.65
C VAL A 317 41.86 -33.36 -58.26
N GLN A 318 43.00 -33.82 -57.73
CA GLN A 318 43.07 -34.42 -56.40
C GLN A 318 42.67 -33.41 -55.29
N ASN A 319 43.23 -32.21 -55.32
CA ASN A 319 42.93 -31.17 -54.32
C ASN A 319 41.48 -30.67 -54.43
N TYR A 320 40.97 -30.47 -55.65
CA TYR A 320 39.58 -30.09 -55.89
C TYR A 320 38.60 -31.12 -55.32
N LEU A 321 38.80 -32.41 -55.61
CA LEU A 321 37.92 -33.48 -55.12
C LEU A 321 37.95 -33.59 -53.59
N LYS A 322 39.13 -33.43 -52.97
CA LYS A 322 39.30 -33.42 -51.53
C LYS A 322 38.53 -32.27 -50.87
N ILE A 323 38.73 -31.04 -51.34
CA ILE A 323 38.05 -29.85 -50.80
C ILE A 323 36.53 -29.94 -51.03
N LYS A 324 36.10 -30.36 -52.23
CA LYS A 324 34.67 -30.54 -52.56
C LYS A 324 33.99 -31.52 -51.60
N SER A 325 34.63 -32.65 -51.30
CA SER A 325 34.10 -33.64 -50.35
C SER A 325 34.00 -33.07 -48.93
N GLN A 326 35.05 -32.39 -48.45
CA GLN A 326 35.08 -31.85 -47.10
C GLN A 326 34.10 -30.68 -46.92
N PHE A 327 34.00 -29.81 -47.92
CA PHE A 327 33.03 -28.72 -47.94
C PHE A 327 31.60 -29.24 -47.85
N LYS A 328 31.27 -30.29 -48.64
CA LYS A 328 29.96 -30.94 -48.59
C LYS A 328 29.64 -31.50 -47.20
N GLN A 329 30.60 -32.17 -46.56
CA GLN A 329 30.41 -32.70 -45.20
C GLN A 329 30.15 -31.57 -44.18
N ILE A 330 30.87 -30.44 -44.30
CA ILE A 330 30.71 -29.30 -43.39
C ILE A 330 29.37 -28.60 -43.57
N THR A 331 28.88 -28.47 -44.81
CA THR A 331 27.57 -27.85 -45.09
C THR A 331 26.42 -28.74 -44.67
N GLU A 332 26.55 -30.07 -44.79
CA GLU A 332 25.56 -31.05 -44.32
C GLU A 332 25.42 -31.09 -42.79
N LEU A 333 26.49 -30.81 -42.04
CA LEU A 333 26.43 -30.74 -40.56
C LEU A 333 25.57 -29.58 -40.05
N GLY A 334 25.23 -28.60 -40.90
CA GLY A 334 24.45 -27.43 -40.52
C GLY A 334 25.15 -26.54 -39.48
N PHE A 335 24.51 -25.43 -39.17
CA PHE A 335 24.86 -24.55 -38.06
C PHE A 335 23.59 -24.02 -37.42
N TYR A 336 23.47 -24.19 -36.11
CA TYR A 336 22.36 -23.67 -35.35
C TYR A 336 22.86 -22.55 -34.44
N LYS A 337 22.31 -21.34 -34.62
CA LYS A 337 22.50 -20.25 -33.67
C LYS A 337 21.79 -20.62 -32.36
N PRO A 338 22.48 -20.71 -31.22
CA PRO A 338 21.83 -21.01 -29.95
C PRO A 338 20.75 -19.97 -29.63
N SER A 339 19.53 -20.40 -29.36
CA SER A 339 18.49 -19.51 -28.85
C SER A 339 18.83 -19.07 -27.43
N VAL A 340 18.90 -17.76 -27.19
CA VAL A 340 19.12 -17.19 -25.85
C VAL A 340 17.77 -16.90 -25.22
N LYS A 341 17.43 -17.61 -24.15
CA LYS A 341 16.28 -17.30 -23.31
C LYS A 341 16.78 -16.99 -21.91
N LEU A 342 16.56 -15.76 -21.46
CA LEU A 342 16.83 -15.33 -20.08
C LEU A 342 15.48 -15.10 -19.41
N HIS A 343 14.95 -16.14 -18.77
CA HIS A 343 13.79 -16.03 -17.90
C HIS A 343 14.14 -16.48 -16.50
N SER A 344 13.67 -15.69 -15.54
CA SER A 344 13.72 -15.98 -14.12
C SER A 344 12.37 -16.50 -13.63
N ASN A 345 12.38 -17.52 -12.77
CA ASN A 345 11.18 -17.99 -12.07
C ASN A 345 10.86 -17.16 -10.81
N ALA A 346 11.73 -16.23 -10.42
CA ALA A 346 11.55 -15.47 -9.19
C ALA A 346 10.41 -14.46 -9.27
N SER A 347 10.06 -13.96 -10.46
CA SER A 347 8.89 -13.10 -10.61
C SER A 347 7.59 -13.80 -10.21
N GLY A 348 7.49 -15.11 -10.47
CA GLY A 348 6.35 -15.93 -10.06
C GLY A 348 6.30 -16.16 -8.55
N GLN A 349 7.46 -16.39 -7.91
CA GLN A 349 7.53 -16.55 -6.45
C GLN A 349 7.25 -15.23 -5.72
N LEU A 350 7.78 -14.10 -6.23
CA LEU A 350 7.51 -12.77 -5.69
C LEU A 350 6.05 -12.37 -5.89
N SER A 351 5.46 -12.66 -7.06
CA SER A 351 4.02 -12.42 -7.29
C SER A 351 3.15 -13.27 -6.35
N ALA A 352 3.49 -14.54 -6.14
CA ALA A 352 2.76 -15.40 -5.19
C ALA A 352 2.85 -14.89 -3.74
N ILE A 353 3.97 -14.26 -3.35
CA ILE A 353 4.10 -13.61 -2.04
C ILE A 353 3.21 -12.36 -1.99
N LEU A 354 3.26 -11.51 -3.01
CA LEU A 354 2.46 -10.29 -3.08
C LEU A 354 0.95 -10.58 -3.06
N ASP A 355 0.50 -11.57 -3.82
CA ASP A 355 -0.90 -12.03 -3.87
C ASP A 355 -1.38 -12.57 -2.52
N LYS A 356 -0.52 -13.30 -1.81
CA LYS A 356 -0.84 -13.88 -0.51
C LYS A 356 -1.04 -12.81 0.58
N TYR A 357 -0.31 -11.69 0.48
CA TYR A 357 -0.33 -10.62 1.47
C TYR A 357 -1.07 -9.36 1.01
N GLN A 358 -1.72 -9.38 -0.17
CA GLN A 358 -2.51 -8.27 -0.73
C GLN A 358 -1.74 -6.94 -0.77
N ILE A 359 -0.46 -6.99 -1.18
CA ILE A 359 0.39 -5.80 -1.31
C ILE A 359 0.18 -5.20 -2.71
N ASP A 360 -0.92 -4.48 -2.90
CA ASP A 360 -1.38 -3.99 -4.21
C ASP A 360 -0.47 -2.90 -4.83
N ASP A 361 0.32 -2.21 -4.01
CA ASP A 361 1.17 -1.08 -4.44
C ASP A 361 2.51 -1.51 -5.07
N VAL A 362 2.88 -2.79 -5.01
CA VAL A 362 4.15 -3.30 -5.53
C VAL A 362 3.89 -4.21 -6.73
N LYS A 363 4.08 -3.68 -7.94
CA LYS A 363 3.98 -4.48 -9.19
C LYS A 363 5.31 -5.11 -9.55
N VAL A 364 5.32 -6.43 -9.72
CA VAL A 364 6.46 -7.15 -10.31
C VAL A 364 6.40 -6.98 -11.82
N GLU A 365 7.14 -6.01 -12.34
CA GLU A 365 7.35 -5.91 -13.78
C GLU A 365 8.34 -6.98 -14.25
N VAL A 366 7.85 -7.93 -15.05
CA VAL A 366 8.72 -8.87 -15.77
C VAL A 366 9.37 -8.12 -16.92
N LYS A 367 10.57 -7.57 -16.67
CA LYS A 367 11.40 -7.00 -17.74
C LYS A 367 12.08 -8.12 -18.51
N SER A 368 11.40 -8.63 -19.53
CA SER A 368 12.06 -9.40 -20.60
C SER A 368 12.47 -8.42 -21.69
N THR A 369 13.75 -8.05 -21.75
CA THR A 369 14.30 -7.42 -22.95
C THR A 369 14.58 -8.53 -23.96
N PRO A 370 13.93 -8.54 -25.14
CA PRO A 370 14.26 -9.50 -26.17
C PRO A 370 15.69 -9.23 -26.62
N ILE A 371 16.61 -10.15 -26.31
CA ILE A 371 17.95 -10.10 -26.87
C ILE A 371 17.83 -10.60 -28.31
N TRP A 372 17.80 -9.65 -29.25
CA TRP A 372 17.73 -9.84 -30.71
C TRP A 372 16.39 -10.29 -31.30
N ASP A 373 15.27 -10.12 -30.60
CA ASP A 373 13.95 -10.29 -31.18
C ASP A 373 13.32 -8.93 -31.51
N ILE A 374 12.55 -8.87 -32.59
CA ILE A 374 11.86 -7.64 -32.97
C ILE A 374 10.72 -7.41 -31.98
N ASP A 375 10.61 -6.20 -31.43
CA ASP A 375 9.46 -5.82 -30.63
C ASP A 375 8.22 -5.68 -31.54
N LEU A 376 7.38 -6.72 -31.55
CA LEU A 376 6.18 -6.80 -32.39
C LEU A 376 5.10 -5.78 -32.00
N THR A 377 5.22 -5.10 -30.85
CA THR A 377 4.31 -4.00 -30.49
C THR A 377 4.51 -2.77 -31.36
N CYS A 378 5.73 -2.56 -31.88
CA CYS A 378 6.08 -1.45 -32.76
C CYS A 378 6.54 -1.87 -34.16
N ALA A 379 6.86 -3.15 -34.41
CA ALA A 379 7.38 -3.66 -35.69
C ALA A 379 6.54 -3.37 -36.95
N ASP A 380 7.17 -2.89 -38.01
CA ASP A 380 6.52 -2.70 -39.31
C ASP A 380 6.46 -4.01 -40.11
N MET A 381 5.36 -4.20 -40.85
CA MET A 381 5.17 -5.34 -41.75
C MET A 381 5.48 -4.92 -43.19
N LYS A 382 6.71 -5.18 -43.64
CA LYS A 382 7.19 -4.76 -44.97
C LYS A 382 6.91 -5.83 -46.02
N MET A 383 6.21 -5.47 -47.09
CA MET A 383 6.04 -6.35 -48.26
C MET A 383 7.35 -6.42 -49.05
N LEU A 384 7.85 -7.63 -49.29
CA LEU A 384 9.09 -7.87 -50.03
C LEU A 384 8.82 -8.11 -51.51
N CYS A 385 7.93 -9.05 -51.82
CA CYS A 385 7.56 -9.40 -53.19
C CYS A 385 6.16 -10.03 -53.29
N GLU A 386 5.61 -10.05 -54.50
CA GLU A 386 4.41 -10.80 -54.86
C GLU A 386 4.80 -12.06 -55.64
N LEU A 387 4.21 -13.20 -55.31
CA LEU A 387 4.44 -14.46 -56.02
C LEU A 387 3.53 -14.50 -57.26
N PRO A 388 4.06 -14.47 -58.49
CA PRO A 388 3.24 -14.42 -59.70
C PRO A 388 2.42 -15.70 -59.87
N GLU A 389 1.27 -15.60 -60.55
CA GLU A 389 0.37 -16.75 -60.82
C GLU A 389 -0.22 -17.45 -59.58
N SER A 390 -0.07 -16.85 -58.40
CA SER A 390 -0.65 -17.34 -57.13
C SER A 390 -2.02 -16.71 -56.79
N GLY A 391 -2.64 -16.02 -57.74
CA GLY A 391 -3.91 -15.29 -57.56
C GLY A 391 -5.17 -16.17 -57.49
N GLY A 392 -5.03 -17.40 -57.00
CA GLY A 392 -6.12 -18.39 -56.94
C GLY A 392 -6.05 -19.19 -55.65
N SER A 393 -7.09 -19.09 -54.83
CA SER A 393 -7.46 -20.03 -53.75
C SER A 393 -6.29 -20.66 -52.99
N VAL A 394 -5.27 -19.87 -52.63
CA VAL A 394 -4.10 -20.37 -51.91
C VAL A 394 -4.55 -20.70 -50.49
N THR A 395 -4.46 -21.97 -50.14
CA THR A 395 -4.93 -22.47 -48.85
C THR A 395 -3.80 -22.68 -47.86
N GLY A 396 -2.56 -22.87 -48.33
CA GLY A 396 -1.42 -23.11 -47.46
C GLY A 396 -0.09 -23.00 -48.19
N GLY A 397 1.01 -23.22 -47.47
CA GLY A 397 2.34 -23.02 -48.02
C GLY A 397 3.46 -23.27 -47.01
N CYS A 398 4.69 -23.39 -47.51
CA CYS A 398 5.86 -23.47 -46.65
C CYS A 398 7.11 -22.91 -47.34
N PHE A 399 8.07 -22.54 -46.51
CA PHE A 399 9.44 -22.29 -46.93
C PHE A 399 10.25 -23.59 -46.88
N LEU A 400 11.10 -23.79 -47.89
CA LEU A 400 12.12 -24.82 -47.92
C LEU A 400 13.41 -24.32 -47.25
N GLU A 401 14.31 -25.23 -46.90
CA GLU A 401 15.58 -24.89 -46.22
C GLU A 401 16.46 -23.96 -47.04
N ASN A 402 16.43 -24.11 -48.38
CA ASN A 402 17.16 -23.26 -49.31
C ASN A 402 16.50 -21.87 -49.51
N GLY A 403 15.36 -21.62 -48.87
CA GLY A 403 14.60 -20.37 -48.98
C GLY A 403 13.55 -20.35 -50.10
N ASP A 404 13.46 -21.42 -50.89
CA ASP A 404 12.40 -21.58 -51.90
C ASP A 404 11.03 -21.70 -51.23
N ILE A 405 9.96 -21.42 -51.99
CA ILE A 405 8.60 -21.39 -51.48
C ILE A 405 7.74 -22.39 -52.25
N VAL A 406 6.96 -23.18 -51.53
CA VAL A 406 5.92 -24.04 -52.12
C VAL A 406 4.58 -23.62 -51.55
N ILE A 407 3.61 -23.35 -52.42
CA ILE A 407 2.24 -23.00 -52.01
C ILE A 407 1.22 -23.96 -52.61
N ALA A 408 0.14 -24.21 -51.85
CA ALA A 408 -0.97 -25.06 -52.24
C ALA A 408 -2.08 -24.22 -52.90
N ASP A 409 -2.30 -24.42 -54.20
CA ASP A 409 -3.42 -23.82 -54.93
C ASP A 409 -4.54 -24.85 -55.04
N ASN A 410 -5.54 -24.66 -54.20
CA ASN A 410 -6.62 -25.62 -54.03
C ASN A 410 -7.44 -25.79 -55.31
N ASN A 411 -7.84 -24.68 -55.94
CA ASN A 411 -8.80 -24.70 -57.05
C ASN A 411 -8.20 -25.35 -58.31
N ASN A 412 -6.92 -25.10 -58.55
CA ASN A 412 -6.23 -25.61 -59.74
C ASN A 412 -5.60 -26.99 -59.55
N LYS A 413 -5.71 -27.57 -58.34
CA LYS A 413 -5.14 -28.88 -57.99
C LYS A 413 -3.64 -28.98 -58.27
N HIS A 414 -2.89 -27.91 -58.04
CA HIS A 414 -1.43 -27.96 -58.14
C HIS A 414 -0.78 -27.32 -56.91
N CYS A 415 0.49 -27.66 -56.68
CA CYS A 415 1.37 -26.85 -55.85
C CYS A 415 2.30 -26.03 -56.74
N LEU A 416 2.53 -24.78 -56.39
CA LEU A 416 3.40 -23.87 -57.12
C LEU A 416 4.74 -23.77 -56.39
N TYR A 417 5.83 -24.09 -57.09
CA TYR A 417 7.20 -24.05 -56.58
C TYR A 417 7.90 -22.79 -57.09
N TYR A 418 8.35 -21.95 -56.16
CA TYR A 418 9.07 -20.71 -56.45
C TYR A 418 10.51 -20.81 -55.97
N SER A 419 11.44 -20.39 -56.82
CA SER A 419 12.83 -20.17 -56.44
C SER A 419 13.26 -18.80 -56.89
N ASN A 420 13.95 -18.07 -56.00
CA ASN A 420 14.29 -16.66 -56.20
C ASN A 420 13.07 -15.84 -56.68
N GLU A 421 11.93 -16.03 -56.00
CA GLU A 421 10.67 -15.30 -56.24
C GLU A 421 10.02 -15.54 -57.61
N LYS A 422 10.59 -16.42 -58.43
CA LYS A 422 10.06 -16.78 -59.75
C LYS A 422 9.43 -18.16 -59.70
N LEU A 423 8.31 -18.31 -60.39
CA LEU A 423 7.68 -19.61 -60.54
C LEU A 423 8.59 -20.52 -61.39
N VAL A 424 9.02 -21.63 -60.82
CA VAL A 424 9.91 -22.60 -61.49
C VAL A 424 9.15 -23.85 -61.92
N ARG A 425 8.20 -24.34 -61.11
CA ARG A 425 7.46 -25.57 -61.42
C ARG A 425 6.03 -25.52 -60.88
N LYS A 426 5.10 -26.13 -61.63
CA LYS A 426 3.74 -26.46 -61.17
C LYS A 426 3.66 -27.97 -60.95
N ILE A 427 3.40 -28.39 -59.72
CA ILE A 427 3.27 -29.80 -59.33
C ILE A 427 1.80 -30.17 -59.43
N GLN A 428 1.41 -30.85 -60.51
CA GLN A 428 0.02 -31.29 -60.69
C GLN A 428 -0.33 -32.42 -59.71
N LEU A 429 -1.44 -32.26 -58.99
CA LEU A 429 -1.95 -33.23 -58.03
C LEU A 429 -3.24 -33.88 -58.53
N SER A 430 -3.49 -35.11 -58.06
CA SER A 430 -4.74 -35.83 -58.34
C SER A 430 -5.91 -35.39 -57.44
N ARG A 431 -5.60 -34.71 -56.33
CA ARG A 431 -6.53 -34.29 -55.27
C ARG A 431 -6.42 -32.78 -55.02
N TYR A 432 -7.34 -32.23 -54.22
CA TYR A 432 -7.37 -30.80 -53.89
C TYR A 432 -6.40 -30.51 -52.73
N PRO A 433 -5.27 -29.82 -52.95
CA PRO A 433 -4.32 -29.52 -51.88
C PRO A 433 -4.90 -28.50 -50.92
N GLN A 434 -4.62 -28.67 -49.63
CA GLN A 434 -5.10 -27.83 -48.54
C GLN A 434 -3.93 -27.12 -47.86
N ASP A 435 -2.86 -27.85 -47.57
CA ASP A 435 -1.64 -27.28 -46.99
C ASP A 435 -0.42 -28.03 -47.48
N VAL A 436 0.75 -27.40 -47.37
CA VAL A 436 2.04 -28.02 -47.68
C VAL A 436 3.04 -27.61 -46.62
N ILE A 437 3.80 -28.58 -46.14
CA ILE A 437 4.83 -28.39 -45.12
C ILE A 437 6.11 -29.09 -45.56
N CYS A 438 7.25 -28.58 -45.11
CA CYS A 438 8.55 -29.21 -45.29
C CYS A 438 8.99 -29.87 -43.98
N ARG A 439 9.54 -31.08 -44.05
CA ARG A 439 10.01 -31.84 -42.88
C ARG A 439 11.43 -32.37 -43.10
N LYS A 440 12.18 -32.59 -42.00
CA LYS A 440 13.54 -33.17 -41.98
C LYS A 440 13.51 -34.70 -41.73
N PRO A 441 14.34 -35.52 -42.41
CA PRO A 441 15.15 -35.17 -43.60
C PRO A 441 14.25 -34.70 -44.75
N PRO A 442 14.74 -33.82 -45.66
CA PRO A 442 13.92 -32.98 -46.52
C PRO A 442 12.88 -33.81 -47.28
N GLY A 443 11.62 -33.59 -46.96
CA GLY A 443 10.46 -34.21 -47.58
C GLY A 443 9.30 -33.22 -47.61
N LEU A 444 8.67 -33.09 -48.77
CA LEU A 444 7.47 -32.29 -48.93
C LEU A 444 6.27 -33.13 -48.51
N ILE A 445 5.46 -32.62 -47.58
CA ILE A 445 4.22 -33.28 -47.16
C ILE A 445 3.07 -32.37 -47.56
N ILE A 446 2.22 -32.89 -48.45
CA ILE A 446 1.06 -32.18 -48.98
C ILE A 446 -0.20 -32.79 -48.38
N LEU A 447 -0.99 -31.97 -47.73
CA LEU A 447 -2.31 -32.32 -47.23
C LEU A 447 -3.32 -32.16 -48.35
N THR A 448 -4.08 -33.21 -48.70
CA THR A 448 -5.05 -33.16 -49.80
C THR A 448 -6.41 -33.70 -49.40
N ASN A 449 -7.48 -33.21 -50.03
CA ASN A 449 -8.84 -33.72 -49.87
C ASN A 449 -9.35 -34.37 -51.17
N ALA A 450 -10.05 -35.50 -51.04
CA ALA A 450 -10.84 -36.11 -52.10
C ALA A 450 -12.07 -36.81 -51.51
N ASN A 451 -13.25 -36.61 -52.09
CA ASN A 451 -14.52 -37.23 -51.66
C ASN A 451 -14.79 -37.08 -50.15
N SER A 452 -14.54 -35.89 -49.59
CA SER A 452 -14.68 -35.60 -48.16
C SER A 452 -13.77 -36.41 -47.23
N ILE A 453 -12.61 -36.84 -47.75
CA ILE A 453 -11.58 -37.61 -47.04
C ILE A 453 -10.23 -36.91 -47.21
N GLY A 454 -9.59 -36.62 -46.08
CA GLY A 454 -8.24 -36.10 -45.97
C GLY A 454 -7.14 -37.15 -46.13
N HIS A 455 -6.11 -36.79 -46.89
CA HIS A 455 -4.94 -37.59 -47.22
C HIS A 455 -3.66 -36.80 -46.95
N ILE A 456 -2.59 -37.54 -46.66
CA ILE A 456 -1.23 -37.02 -46.61
C ILE A 456 -0.45 -37.64 -47.77
N GLU A 457 0.13 -36.78 -48.60
CA GLU A 457 0.94 -37.15 -49.75
C GLU A 457 2.39 -36.71 -49.51
N GLN A 458 3.33 -37.67 -49.51
CA GLN A 458 4.76 -37.41 -49.35
C GLN A 458 5.42 -37.30 -50.72
N PHE A 459 6.22 -36.25 -50.91
CA PHE A 459 6.89 -35.93 -52.17
C PHE A 459 8.41 -35.86 -51.97
N ASP A 460 9.13 -36.38 -52.97
CA ASP A 460 10.57 -36.19 -53.07
C ASP A 460 10.87 -34.71 -53.36
N PRO A 461 11.72 -34.04 -52.57
CA PRO A 461 11.99 -32.62 -52.75
C PRO A 461 12.77 -32.28 -54.03
N GLN A 462 13.52 -33.23 -54.61
CA GLN A 462 14.32 -33.00 -55.83
C GLN A 462 13.53 -33.34 -57.09
N GLU A 463 12.91 -34.52 -57.11
CA GLU A 463 12.13 -35.01 -58.24
C GLU A 463 10.72 -34.41 -58.28
N LEU A 464 10.21 -33.93 -57.14
CA LEU A 464 8.84 -33.43 -56.95
C LEU A 464 7.80 -34.47 -57.42
N LYS A 465 8.08 -35.74 -57.13
CA LYS A 465 7.20 -36.89 -57.41
C LYS A 465 6.65 -37.45 -56.10
N ASN A 466 5.40 -37.92 -56.15
CA ASN A 466 4.76 -38.58 -55.02
C ASN A 466 5.47 -39.90 -54.72
N ILE A 467 5.90 -40.07 -53.46
CA ILE A 467 6.54 -41.28 -52.93
C ILE A 467 5.50 -42.16 -52.25
N ASN A 468 4.60 -41.54 -51.47
CA ASN A 468 3.63 -42.26 -50.66
C ASN A 468 2.35 -41.42 -50.50
N THR A 469 1.21 -42.09 -50.43
CA THR A 469 -0.09 -41.48 -50.17
C THR A 469 -0.81 -42.28 -49.09
N GLN A 470 -1.24 -41.59 -48.04
CA GLN A 470 -1.92 -42.20 -46.90
C GLN A 470 -3.24 -41.48 -46.61
N CYS A 471 -4.29 -42.26 -46.40
CA CYS A 471 -5.57 -41.75 -45.92
C CYS A 471 -5.52 -41.58 -44.39
N ILE A 472 -5.88 -40.40 -43.88
CA ILE A 472 -5.80 -40.08 -42.45
C ILE A 472 -7.16 -39.85 -41.78
N THR A 473 -8.25 -39.82 -42.55
CA THR A 473 -9.61 -39.61 -42.05
C THR A 473 -10.60 -40.58 -42.70
N LYS A 474 -11.82 -40.68 -42.18
CA LYS A 474 -12.93 -41.46 -42.75
C LYS A 474 -14.15 -40.54 -42.88
N ASN A 475 -15.03 -40.80 -43.87
CA ASN A 475 -16.34 -40.18 -44.13
C ASN A 475 -16.61 -38.81 -43.45
N ASN A 476 -16.71 -37.73 -44.24
CA ASN A 476 -16.88 -36.34 -43.75
C ASN A 476 -15.74 -35.88 -42.83
N GLY A 477 -14.50 -36.23 -43.19
CA GLY A 477 -13.28 -35.90 -42.47
C GLY A 477 -12.38 -34.96 -43.24
N ASN A 478 -12.91 -33.87 -43.79
CA ASN A 478 -12.06 -32.88 -44.47
C ASN A 478 -10.98 -32.36 -43.52
N VAL A 479 -9.78 -32.25 -44.07
CA VAL A 479 -8.61 -31.65 -43.42
C VAL A 479 -8.35 -30.27 -44.03
N TYR A 480 -7.75 -29.38 -43.24
CA TYR A 480 -7.57 -27.97 -43.63
C TYR A 480 -6.10 -27.53 -43.53
N HIS A 481 -5.48 -27.57 -42.36
CA HIS A 481 -4.05 -27.24 -42.19
C HIS A 481 -3.27 -28.34 -41.48
N LEU A 482 -1.96 -28.33 -41.74
CA LEU A 482 -0.97 -29.14 -41.03
C LEU A 482 -0.07 -28.26 -40.17
N ALA A 483 0.29 -28.79 -39.01
CA ALA A 483 1.40 -28.32 -38.19
C ALA A 483 2.34 -29.48 -37.87
N ILE A 484 3.60 -29.15 -37.58
CA ILE A 484 4.62 -30.12 -37.22
C ILE A 484 5.30 -29.73 -35.93
N SER A 485 5.67 -30.76 -35.17
CA SER A 485 6.67 -30.69 -34.12
C SER A 485 7.74 -31.75 -34.38
N PRO A 486 8.86 -31.80 -33.63
CA PRO A 486 9.95 -32.74 -33.90
C PRO A 486 9.52 -34.21 -33.97
N GLU A 487 8.50 -34.59 -33.19
CA GLU A 487 8.06 -35.99 -33.07
C GLU A 487 6.70 -36.29 -33.71
N PHE A 488 5.89 -35.26 -34.00
CA PHE A 488 4.49 -35.44 -34.39
C PHE A 488 4.05 -34.45 -35.47
N MET A 489 2.99 -34.83 -36.18
CA MET A 489 2.25 -33.93 -37.05
C MET A 489 0.84 -33.73 -36.49
N TYR A 490 0.24 -32.59 -36.80
CA TYR A 490 -1.09 -32.23 -36.34
C TYR A 490 -1.92 -31.80 -37.54
N ALA A 491 -3.06 -32.45 -37.77
CA ALA A 491 -3.98 -32.12 -38.85
C ALA A 491 -5.28 -31.54 -38.30
N ALA A 492 -5.59 -30.31 -38.69
CA ALA A 492 -6.87 -29.67 -38.37
C ALA A 492 -7.99 -30.28 -39.21
N CYS A 493 -9.00 -30.82 -38.54
CA CYS A 493 -10.23 -31.31 -39.15
C CYS A 493 -11.42 -30.52 -38.59
N TYR A 494 -12.58 -30.67 -39.22
CA TYR A 494 -13.77 -29.83 -38.93
C TYR A 494 -14.14 -29.75 -37.43
N ASN A 495 -14.11 -30.86 -36.70
CA ASN A 495 -14.50 -30.93 -35.27
C ASN A 495 -13.41 -31.52 -34.36
N PHE A 496 -12.22 -31.76 -34.89
CA PHE A 496 -11.15 -32.41 -34.14
C PHE A 496 -9.78 -32.10 -34.75
N ILE A 497 -8.73 -32.25 -33.95
CA ILE A 497 -7.35 -32.23 -34.42
C ILE A 497 -6.77 -33.62 -34.27
N LEU A 498 -6.18 -34.16 -35.33
CA LEU A 498 -5.46 -35.42 -35.29
C LEU A 498 -4.00 -35.17 -34.96
N LYS A 499 -3.49 -35.83 -33.92
CA LYS A 499 -2.05 -36.01 -33.70
C LYS A 499 -1.62 -37.28 -34.40
N LEU A 500 -0.66 -37.15 -35.30
CA LEU A 500 -0.15 -38.20 -36.14
C LEU A 500 1.32 -38.44 -35.80
N ASP A 501 1.77 -39.68 -35.92
CA ASP A 501 3.19 -40.01 -35.88
C ASP A 501 3.86 -39.64 -37.21
N ASN A 502 5.15 -39.93 -37.27
CA ASN A 502 5.99 -39.63 -38.41
C ASN A 502 5.64 -40.43 -39.68
N GLU A 503 4.88 -41.51 -39.54
CA GLU A 503 4.34 -42.34 -40.62
C GLU A 503 2.88 -41.98 -40.95
N GLY A 504 2.37 -40.87 -40.41
CA GLY A 504 1.00 -40.38 -40.62
C GLY A 504 -0.10 -41.22 -39.95
N LYS A 505 0.25 -42.14 -39.03
CA LYS A 505 -0.74 -42.91 -38.26
C LYS A 505 -1.25 -42.08 -37.10
N THR A 506 -2.54 -42.21 -36.79
CA THR A 506 -3.15 -41.47 -35.68
C THR A 506 -2.68 -41.98 -34.32
N VAL A 507 -2.07 -41.08 -33.55
CA VAL A 507 -1.64 -41.28 -32.16
C VAL A 507 -2.75 -40.85 -31.20
N LYS A 508 -3.35 -39.67 -31.44
CA LYS A 508 -4.38 -39.11 -30.56
C LYS A 508 -5.33 -38.21 -31.34
N LYS A 509 -6.57 -38.09 -30.86
CA LYS A 509 -7.59 -37.17 -31.39
C LYS A 509 -7.99 -36.18 -30.30
N PHE A 510 -7.89 -34.89 -30.61
CA PHE A 510 -8.32 -33.80 -29.73
C PHE A 510 -9.67 -33.28 -30.20
N LEU A 511 -10.65 -33.21 -29.30
CA LEU A 511 -11.92 -32.56 -29.60
C LEU A 511 -11.74 -31.04 -29.52
N VAL A 512 -12.22 -30.35 -30.53
CA VAL A 512 -12.17 -28.89 -30.63
C VAL A 512 -13.57 -28.37 -30.99
N ASP A 513 -13.72 -27.05 -31.01
CA ASP A 513 -14.98 -26.45 -31.41
C ASP A 513 -15.26 -26.72 -32.90
N GLN A 514 -16.54 -26.75 -33.27
CA GLN A 514 -16.93 -27.01 -34.66
C GLN A 514 -16.39 -25.94 -35.61
N SER A 515 -15.99 -26.34 -36.81
CA SER A 515 -15.35 -25.48 -37.81
C SER A 515 -13.94 -25.01 -37.42
N THR A 516 -13.09 -25.93 -36.95
CA THR A 516 -11.65 -25.66 -36.74
C THR A 516 -10.88 -25.83 -38.05
N TYR A 517 -10.28 -24.73 -38.54
CA TYR A 517 -9.66 -24.69 -39.88
C TYR A 517 -8.13 -24.64 -39.83
N SER A 518 -7.55 -24.22 -38.71
CA SER A 518 -6.10 -24.14 -38.57
C SER A 518 -5.59 -24.74 -37.28
N VAL A 519 -4.37 -25.28 -37.35
CA VAL A 519 -3.59 -25.72 -36.21
C VAL A 519 -2.15 -25.24 -36.35
N ALA A 520 -1.52 -24.86 -35.25
CA ALA A 520 -0.09 -24.70 -35.09
C ALA A 520 0.36 -25.29 -33.76
N VAL A 521 1.66 -25.49 -33.60
CA VAL A 521 2.25 -25.99 -32.35
C VAL A 521 3.44 -25.11 -32.00
N ASN A 522 3.50 -24.68 -30.75
CA ASN A 522 4.62 -23.88 -30.26
C ASN A 522 5.77 -24.77 -29.72
N LYS A 523 6.87 -24.15 -29.29
CA LYS A 523 8.06 -24.85 -28.78
C LYS A 523 7.84 -25.59 -27.45
N GLN A 524 6.73 -25.33 -26.76
CA GLN A 524 6.32 -26.01 -25.54
C GLN A 524 5.41 -27.22 -25.85
N GLU A 525 5.25 -27.58 -27.12
CA GLU A 525 4.29 -28.58 -27.59
C GLU A 525 2.84 -28.22 -27.21
N GLU A 526 2.49 -26.93 -27.10
CA GLU A 526 1.10 -26.53 -26.94
C GLU A 526 0.44 -26.42 -28.32
N ILE A 527 -0.78 -26.92 -28.42
CA ILE A 527 -1.55 -26.98 -29.66
C ILE A 527 -2.42 -25.73 -29.72
N ILE A 528 -2.29 -24.99 -30.81
CA ILE A 528 -2.99 -23.73 -31.04
C ILE A 528 -3.93 -23.92 -32.21
N SER A 529 -5.20 -23.57 -32.04
CA SER A 529 -6.23 -23.74 -33.06
C SER A 529 -7.15 -22.54 -33.16
N CYS A 530 -7.69 -22.28 -34.36
CA CYS A 530 -8.75 -21.28 -34.55
C CYS A 530 -10.04 -21.89 -35.09
N THR A 531 -11.14 -21.33 -34.61
CA THR A 531 -12.51 -21.72 -34.94
C THR A 531 -13.16 -20.65 -35.81
N TRP A 532 -13.59 -21.05 -37.01
CA TRP A 532 -14.17 -20.16 -38.02
C TRP A 532 -15.46 -19.48 -37.55
N THR A 533 -16.42 -20.25 -37.03
CA THR A 533 -17.77 -19.78 -36.70
C THR A 533 -17.82 -18.92 -35.45
N THR A 534 -16.99 -19.21 -34.45
CA THR A 534 -16.96 -18.49 -33.17
C THR A 534 -15.88 -17.42 -33.11
N SER A 535 -15.09 -17.23 -34.18
CA SER A 535 -13.94 -16.32 -34.22
C SER A 535 -13.02 -16.41 -33.00
N ARG A 536 -12.71 -17.64 -32.58
CA ARG A 536 -11.93 -17.90 -31.36
C ARG A 536 -10.62 -18.59 -31.68
N VAL A 537 -9.57 -18.19 -30.97
CA VAL A 537 -8.27 -18.87 -30.93
C VAL A 537 -8.15 -19.55 -29.58
N THR A 538 -7.65 -20.78 -29.55
CA THR A 538 -7.51 -21.58 -28.33
C THR A 538 -6.11 -22.17 -28.28
N VAL A 539 -5.46 -22.04 -27.12
CA VAL A 539 -4.20 -22.70 -26.80
C VAL A 539 -4.52 -23.84 -25.84
N MET A 540 -4.10 -25.05 -26.16
CA MET A 540 -4.33 -26.24 -25.33
C MET A 540 -3.06 -27.06 -25.15
N ASN A 541 -2.94 -27.74 -24.03
CA ASN A 541 -1.81 -28.63 -23.77
C ASN A 541 -1.98 -29.98 -24.48
N GLN A 542 -0.98 -30.86 -24.32
CA GLN A 542 -0.98 -32.22 -24.89
C GLN A 542 -2.04 -33.16 -24.28
N SER A 543 -2.66 -32.82 -23.12
CA SER A 543 -3.81 -33.57 -22.60
C SER A 543 -5.10 -33.20 -23.33
N GLY A 544 -5.18 -32.02 -23.97
CA GLY A 544 -6.37 -31.45 -24.59
C GLY A 544 -7.09 -30.44 -23.70
N THR A 545 -6.46 -30.04 -22.58
CA THR A 545 -6.99 -29.02 -21.68
C THR A 545 -6.73 -27.64 -22.27
N LYS A 546 -7.78 -26.82 -22.40
CA LYS A 546 -7.67 -25.43 -22.85
C LYS A 546 -6.95 -24.61 -21.77
N LEU A 547 -5.83 -23.99 -22.13
CA LEU A 547 -5.00 -23.14 -21.26
C LEU A 547 -5.41 -21.68 -21.41
N HIS A 548 -5.48 -21.22 -22.66
CA HIS A 548 -5.77 -19.82 -23.00
C HIS A 548 -6.77 -19.75 -24.16
N SER A 549 -7.53 -18.66 -24.21
CA SER A 549 -8.52 -18.39 -25.24
C SER A 549 -8.45 -16.93 -25.64
N TYR A 550 -8.57 -16.65 -26.94
CA TYR A 550 -8.63 -15.30 -27.46
C TYR A 550 -9.85 -15.12 -28.38
N SER A 551 -10.55 -14.02 -28.19
CA SER A 551 -11.65 -13.56 -29.03
C SER A 551 -11.62 -12.04 -29.09
N HIS A 552 -11.96 -11.47 -30.23
CA HIS A 552 -11.93 -10.02 -30.43
C HIS A 552 -13.04 -9.59 -31.38
N GLU A 553 -13.59 -8.39 -31.20
CA GLU A 553 -14.67 -7.87 -32.05
C GLU A 553 -14.26 -7.80 -33.52
N ASN A 554 -13.02 -7.38 -33.77
CA ASN A 554 -12.41 -7.26 -35.09
C ASN A 554 -11.75 -8.55 -35.60
N LEU A 555 -11.89 -9.70 -34.92
CA LEU A 555 -11.48 -10.98 -35.49
C LEU A 555 -12.72 -11.66 -36.08
N LYS A 556 -12.80 -11.78 -37.41
CA LYS A 556 -13.91 -12.46 -38.09
C LYS A 556 -13.40 -13.59 -38.97
N TYR A 557 -14.01 -14.76 -38.82
CA TYR A 557 -13.76 -15.95 -39.64
C TYR A 557 -12.25 -16.27 -39.78
N PRO A 558 -11.53 -16.60 -38.70
CA PRO A 558 -10.10 -16.90 -38.80
C PRO A 558 -9.88 -18.17 -39.63
N TYR A 559 -9.11 -18.06 -40.73
CA TYR A 559 -8.86 -19.18 -41.66
C TYR A 559 -7.55 -19.92 -41.35
N SER A 560 -6.50 -19.16 -41.03
CA SER A 560 -5.15 -19.66 -40.82
C SER A 560 -4.54 -19.04 -39.58
N LEU A 561 -3.63 -19.79 -38.97
CA LEU A 561 -2.73 -19.27 -37.95
C LEU A 561 -1.38 -19.95 -38.08
N ASP A 562 -0.34 -19.27 -37.60
CA ASP A 562 0.99 -19.83 -37.44
C ASP A 562 1.73 -19.17 -36.28
N VAL A 563 2.82 -19.79 -35.85
CA VAL A 563 3.60 -19.36 -34.69
C VAL A 563 5.02 -19.02 -35.14
N ASN A 564 5.49 -17.82 -34.82
CA ASN A 564 6.85 -17.44 -35.14
C ASN A 564 7.88 -18.10 -34.18
N PHE A 565 9.18 -17.94 -34.45
CA PHE A 565 10.21 -18.58 -33.62
C PHE A 565 10.28 -18.05 -32.17
N SER A 566 9.71 -16.87 -31.90
CA SER A 566 9.56 -16.25 -30.59
C SER A 566 8.39 -16.85 -29.78
N GLY A 567 7.46 -17.54 -30.45
CA GLY A 567 6.26 -18.11 -29.86
C GLY A 567 5.01 -17.22 -29.98
N CYS A 568 5.11 -16.07 -30.65
CA CYS A 568 3.95 -15.22 -30.92
C CYS A 568 3.03 -15.88 -31.96
N ILE A 569 1.72 -15.73 -31.76
CA ILE A 569 0.68 -16.37 -32.56
C ILE A 569 0.15 -15.34 -33.56
N PHE A 570 0.20 -15.67 -34.84
CA PHE A 570 -0.32 -14.83 -35.91
C PHE A 570 -1.58 -15.46 -36.48
N VAL A 571 -2.67 -14.70 -36.55
CA VAL A 571 -4.00 -15.22 -36.90
C VAL A 571 -4.57 -14.42 -38.05
N ALA A 572 -4.80 -15.07 -39.18
CA ALA A 572 -5.39 -14.48 -40.38
C ALA A 572 -6.92 -14.42 -40.24
N GLY A 573 -7.44 -13.22 -39.96
CA GLY A 573 -8.87 -12.90 -39.89
C GLY A 573 -9.43 -12.64 -41.29
N PHE A 574 -9.83 -13.72 -41.99
CA PHE A 574 -10.31 -13.64 -43.36
C PHE A 574 -11.50 -12.70 -43.53
N GLY A 575 -12.46 -12.73 -42.60
CA GLY A 575 -13.66 -11.91 -42.65
C GLY A 575 -13.51 -10.48 -42.15
N SER A 576 -12.36 -10.16 -41.56
CA SER A 576 -12.07 -8.87 -40.94
C SER A 576 -10.89 -8.14 -41.58
N ASP A 577 -10.37 -8.67 -42.68
CA ASP A 577 -9.27 -8.09 -43.46
C ASP A 577 -8.07 -7.69 -42.58
N ASN A 578 -7.67 -8.59 -41.68
CA ASN A 578 -6.57 -8.33 -40.77
C ASN A 578 -5.80 -9.57 -40.32
N ILE A 579 -4.61 -9.33 -39.76
CA ILE A 579 -3.79 -10.32 -39.07
C ILE A 579 -3.62 -9.86 -37.62
N HIS A 580 -4.07 -10.68 -36.69
CA HIS A 580 -3.87 -10.45 -35.26
C HIS A 580 -2.56 -11.10 -34.81
N VAL A 581 -1.77 -10.37 -34.03
CA VAL A 581 -0.55 -10.86 -33.40
C VAL A 581 -0.79 -10.97 -31.91
N LEU A 582 -0.58 -12.16 -31.36
CA LEU A 582 -0.82 -12.47 -29.96
C LEU A 582 0.47 -12.96 -29.28
N THR A 583 0.54 -12.76 -27.97
CA THR A 583 1.53 -13.43 -27.12
C THR A 583 1.32 -14.96 -27.12
N PRO A 584 2.29 -15.75 -26.63
CA PRO A 584 2.09 -17.19 -26.43
C PRO A 584 0.88 -17.54 -25.53
N THR A 585 0.50 -16.63 -24.62
CA THR A 585 -0.66 -16.76 -23.72
C THR A 585 -1.96 -16.21 -24.30
N ALA A 586 -1.97 -15.91 -25.61
CA ALA A 586 -3.12 -15.41 -26.36
C ALA A 586 -3.61 -14.00 -25.97
N GLU A 587 -2.69 -13.14 -25.51
CA GLU A 587 -2.96 -11.71 -25.30
C GLU A 587 -2.67 -10.92 -26.57
N LEU A 588 -3.50 -9.94 -26.91
CA LEU A 588 -3.31 -9.14 -28.14
C LEU A 588 -2.08 -8.23 -28.02
N LEU A 589 -1.19 -8.32 -29.00
CA LEU A 589 -0.05 -7.41 -29.18
C LEU A 589 -0.34 -6.34 -30.23
N ARG A 590 -0.80 -6.75 -31.42
CA ARG A 590 -1.00 -5.84 -32.56
C ARG A 590 -1.98 -6.40 -33.59
N ILE A 591 -2.55 -5.53 -34.40
CA ILE A 591 -3.39 -5.90 -35.55
C ILE A 591 -2.82 -5.21 -36.79
N PHE A 592 -2.59 -5.99 -37.85
CA PHE A 592 -2.17 -5.50 -39.16
C PHE A 592 -3.32 -5.61 -40.15
N GLU A 593 -3.58 -4.56 -40.94
CA GLU A 593 -4.59 -4.58 -42.01
C GLU A 593 -4.05 -5.31 -43.23
N ILE A 594 -4.71 -6.38 -43.63
CA ILE A 594 -4.35 -7.19 -44.80
C ILE A 594 -5.64 -7.67 -45.45
N VAL A 595 -5.82 -7.44 -46.75
CA VAL A 595 -7.08 -7.79 -47.42
C VAL A 595 -7.25 -9.31 -47.54
N SER A 596 -8.34 -9.79 -46.94
CA SER A 596 -8.87 -11.17 -46.98
C SER A 596 -7.79 -12.25 -46.85
N PRO A 597 -7.01 -12.27 -45.75
CA PRO A 597 -5.89 -13.17 -45.58
C PRO A 597 -6.45 -14.58 -45.33
N ARG A 598 -6.03 -15.52 -46.18
CA ARG A 598 -6.49 -16.91 -46.17
C ARG A 598 -5.46 -17.87 -45.58
N CYS A 599 -4.18 -17.65 -45.85
CA CYS A 599 -3.10 -18.40 -45.23
C CYS A 599 -2.00 -17.47 -44.70
N ILE A 600 -1.37 -17.85 -43.60
CA ILE A 600 -0.15 -17.23 -43.08
C ILE A 600 0.80 -18.34 -42.64
N LYS A 601 2.04 -18.31 -43.12
CA LYS A 601 3.07 -19.30 -42.76
C LYS A 601 4.44 -18.63 -42.64
N PHE A 602 5.13 -18.88 -41.54
CA PHE A 602 6.45 -18.33 -41.25
C PHE A 602 7.57 -19.18 -41.82
N LYS A 603 8.65 -18.51 -42.21
CA LYS A 603 9.93 -19.15 -42.46
C LYS A 603 10.57 -19.53 -41.13
N GLU A 604 11.07 -20.76 -41.05
CA GLU A 604 11.71 -21.27 -39.82
C GLU A 604 12.83 -20.33 -39.36
N ASN A 605 12.81 -19.94 -38.08
CA ASN A 605 13.80 -19.04 -37.46
C ASN A 605 13.97 -17.68 -38.16
N SER A 606 12.90 -17.15 -38.75
CA SER A 606 12.89 -15.86 -39.45
C SER A 606 11.62 -15.06 -39.12
N ASN A 607 11.71 -13.74 -39.34
CA ASN A 607 10.58 -12.81 -39.31
C ASN A 607 9.89 -12.68 -40.67
N MET A 608 10.25 -13.53 -41.63
CA MET A 608 9.59 -13.61 -42.93
C MET A 608 8.39 -14.54 -42.88
N CYS A 609 7.30 -14.14 -43.52
CA CYS A 609 6.12 -14.98 -43.70
C CYS A 609 5.55 -14.84 -45.11
N ILE A 610 4.85 -15.88 -45.56
CA ILE A 610 3.95 -15.80 -46.71
C ILE A 610 2.53 -15.51 -46.22
N VAL A 611 1.83 -14.65 -46.94
CA VAL A 611 0.42 -14.39 -46.73
C VAL A 611 -0.31 -14.56 -48.05
N GLY A 612 -1.17 -15.57 -48.11
CA GLY A 612 -2.05 -15.83 -49.26
C GLY A 612 -3.41 -15.18 -49.06
N SER A 613 -3.99 -14.66 -50.14
CA SER A 613 -5.29 -13.99 -50.16
C SER A 613 -6.16 -14.54 -51.31
N ILE A 614 -7.49 -14.40 -51.20
CA ILE A 614 -8.41 -15.01 -52.19
C ILE A 614 -8.51 -14.23 -53.51
N ASN A 615 -8.24 -12.93 -53.49
CA ASN A 615 -8.43 -12.01 -54.63
C ASN A 615 -7.15 -11.26 -55.03
N SER A 616 -5.99 -11.67 -54.49
CA SER A 616 -4.71 -11.05 -54.78
C SER A 616 -3.60 -12.10 -54.80
N PRO A 617 -2.49 -11.83 -55.50
CA PRO A 617 -1.31 -12.68 -55.43
C PRO A 617 -0.85 -12.86 -53.98
N THR A 618 -0.35 -14.05 -53.67
CA THR A 618 0.35 -14.33 -52.41
C THR A 618 1.56 -13.41 -52.28
N LYS A 619 1.72 -12.83 -51.09
CA LYS A 619 2.77 -11.87 -50.78
C LYS A 619 3.74 -12.44 -49.77
N VAL A 620 5.01 -12.10 -49.92
CA VAL A 620 6.04 -12.35 -48.92
C VAL A 620 6.23 -11.08 -48.11
N TYR A 621 6.17 -11.19 -46.80
CA TYR A 621 6.38 -10.09 -45.86
C TYR A 621 7.55 -10.38 -44.95
N GLU A 622 8.19 -9.33 -44.46
CA GLU A 622 9.17 -9.38 -43.38
C GLU A 622 8.76 -8.37 -42.30
N PHE A 623 8.71 -8.84 -41.04
CA PHE A 623 8.59 -7.94 -39.91
C PHE A 623 9.96 -7.31 -39.65
N VAL A 624 10.00 -5.98 -39.60
CA VAL A 624 11.22 -5.19 -39.36
C VAL A 624 11.01 -4.25 -38.17
N PRO A 625 12.07 -3.86 -37.44
CA PRO A 625 11.96 -2.79 -36.43
C PRO A 625 11.44 -1.50 -37.09
N ALA A 626 10.62 -0.76 -36.34
CA ALA A 626 10.16 0.58 -36.73
C ALA A 626 11.30 1.58 -36.91
#